data_AF-A0A6J4VVK6-F1
#
_entry.id   AF-A0A6J4VVK6-F1
#
_cell.length_a   1.000
_cell.length_b   1.000
_cell.length_c   1.000
_cell.angle_alpha   90.00
_cell.angle_beta   90.00
_cell.angle_gamma   90.00
#
_symmetry.space_group_name_H-M   'P 1'
#
loop_
_entity.id
_entity.type
_entity.pdbx_description
1 polymer ?
#
loop_
_entity_poly.entity_id
_entity_poly.type
_entity_poly.pdbx_seq_one_letter_code
_entity_poly.pdbx_strand_id
1 'polypeptide(L)' 'MSAGNKCIKCGSTSLETGVVKAPTDRSGRIHFYADNTKFMTLQTGAIDVYSSMCLDCGFIELIGDVQKARSLTGRDEPS' A
#
# COMPACT_ATOMS: atom_id res chain seq x y z
N MET A 1 2.60 19.49 15.86
CA MET A 1 3.93 19.12 15.32
C MET A 1 3.71 18.00 14.32
N SER A 2 3.62 18.31 13.04
CA SER A 2 3.46 17.29 12.00
C SER A 2 4.80 16.59 11.83
N ALA A 3 4.88 15.29 12.14
CA ALA A 3 6.06 14.49 11.86
C ALA A 3 6.28 14.52 10.34
N GLY A 4 7.19 15.39 9.87
CA GLY A 4 7.53 15.47 8.46
C GLY A 4 8.08 14.13 8.02
N ASN A 5 7.44 13.48 7.05
CA ASN A 5 7.82 12.18 6.54
C ASN A 5 9.28 12.24 6.05
N LYS A 6 10.18 11.66 6.84
CA LYS A 6 11.57 11.42 6.43
C LYS A 6 11.63 10.05 5.79
N CYS A 7 12.43 9.92 4.74
CA CYS A 7 12.77 8.63 4.18
C CYS A 7 13.33 7.73 5.29
N ILE A 8 12.69 6.58 5.52
CA ILE A 8 13.12 5.64 6.56
C ILE A 8 14.50 5.04 6.28
N LYS A 9 14.96 5.10 5.02
CA LYS A 9 16.24 4.54 4.60
C LYS A 9 17.42 5.50 4.77
N CYS A 10 17.27 6.77 4.39
CA CYS A 10 18.37 7.75 4.39
C CYS A 10 18.13 9.00 5.25
N GLY A 11 16.92 9.18 5.80
CA GLY A 11 16.57 10.34 6.63
C GLY A 11 16.25 11.64 5.88
N SER A 12 16.33 11.64 4.55
CA SER A 12 15.97 12.78 3.69
C SER A 12 14.49 13.15 3.81
N THR A 13 14.15 14.40 3.56
CA THR A 13 12.77 14.90 3.43
C THR A 13 12.31 15.02 1.98
N SER A 14 13.17 14.65 1.02
CA SER A 14 12.89 14.67 -0.42
C SER A 14 12.08 13.43 -0.81
N LEU A 15 10.80 13.41 -0.43
CA LEU A 15 9.84 12.35 -0.75
C LEU A 15 8.81 12.86 -1.75
N GLU A 16 8.57 12.09 -2.81
CA GLU A 16 7.56 12.36 -3.83
C GLU A 16 6.48 11.28 -3.81
N THR A 17 5.21 11.67 -3.95
CA THR A 17 4.11 10.71 -4.05
C THR A 17 3.99 10.22 -5.49
N GLY A 18 3.75 8.92 -5.68
CA GLY A 18 3.64 8.34 -7.01
C GLY A 18 2.75 7.11 -7.08
N VAL A 19 2.73 6.48 -8.24
CA VAL A 19 2.06 5.20 -8.47
C VAL A 19 3.04 4.25 -9.12
N VAL A 20 3.27 3.10 -8.50
CA VAL A 20 3.95 1.98 -9.18
C VAL A 20 2.93 1.25 -10.05
N LYS A 21 3.21 1.18 -11.35
CA LYS A 21 2.32 0.56 -12.32
C LYS A 21 2.66 -0.91 -12.51
N ALA A 22 1.64 -1.78 -12.49
CA ALA A 22 1.81 -3.13 -12.97
C ALA A 22 1.71 -3.13 -14.51
N PRO A 23 2.58 -3.86 -15.23
CA PRO A 23 2.57 -3.87 -16.70
C PRO A 23 1.38 -4.64 -17.29
N THR A 24 0.67 -5.43 -16.49
CA THR A 24 -0.30 -6.44 -16.95
C THR A 24 -1.74 -6.18 -16.55
N ASP A 25 -2.03 -5.18 -15.71
CA ASP A 25 -3.40 -4.86 -15.29
C ASP A 25 -3.95 -3.67 -16.09
N ARG A 26 -5.24 -3.71 -16.43
CA ARG A 26 -5.88 -2.62 -17.20
C ARG A 26 -5.98 -1.32 -16.38
N SER A 27 -5.96 -1.42 -15.05
CA SER A 27 -5.88 -0.28 -14.13
C SER A 27 -4.48 0.33 -14.03
N GLY A 28 -3.44 -0.36 -14.48
CA GLY A 28 -2.05 0.09 -14.38
C GLY A 28 -1.57 0.28 -12.95
N ARG A 29 -2.08 -0.47 -11.96
CA ARG A 29 -1.75 -0.35 -10.54
C ARG A 29 -1.29 -1.69 -9.96
N ILE A 30 -0.32 -1.62 -9.06
CA ILE A 30 0.01 -2.77 -8.22
C ILE A 30 -1.08 -2.95 -7.17
N HIS A 31 -1.55 -4.18 -7.04
CA HIS A 31 -2.51 -4.61 -6.01
C HIS A 31 -1.85 -5.63 -5.09
N PHE A 32 -2.16 -5.57 -3.81
CA PHE A 32 -1.81 -6.61 -2.86
C PHE A 32 -2.99 -7.59 -2.69
N TYR A 33 -2.71 -8.88 -2.57
CA TYR A 33 -3.72 -9.90 -2.30
C TYR A 33 -3.30 -10.64 -1.05
N ALA A 34 -4.18 -10.70 -0.05
CA ALA A 34 -3.90 -11.46 1.16
C ALA A 34 -4.18 -12.96 0.92
N ASP A 35 -3.32 -13.83 1.44
CA ASP A 35 -3.53 -15.29 1.28
C ASP A 35 -4.76 -15.80 2.06
N ASN A 36 -4.99 -15.22 3.25
CA ASN A 36 -6.07 -15.62 4.16
C ASN A 36 -7.33 -14.77 3.98
N THR A 37 -7.79 -14.58 2.74
CA THR A 37 -9.08 -13.94 2.51
C THR A 37 -10.22 -14.91 2.79
N LYS A 38 -11.28 -14.45 3.46
CA LYS A 38 -12.49 -15.27 3.63
C LYS A 38 -13.15 -15.42 2.26
N PHE A 39 -13.06 -16.61 1.67
CA PHE A 39 -13.53 -17.03 0.33
C PHE A 39 -14.98 -16.66 -0.08
N MET A 40 -15.76 -16.00 0.78
CA MET A 40 -17.18 -15.69 0.57
C MET A 40 -17.50 -14.22 0.24
N THR A 41 -16.52 -13.31 0.21
CA THR A 41 -16.80 -11.93 -0.18
C THR A 41 -16.78 -11.79 -1.71
N LEU A 42 -17.92 -11.42 -2.30
CA LEU A 42 -18.05 -10.97 -3.70
C LEU A 42 -17.13 -9.77 -4.06
N GLN A 43 -16.42 -9.19 -3.09
CA GLN A 43 -15.46 -8.12 -3.30
C GLN A 43 -14.18 -8.67 -3.91
N THR A 44 -13.64 -7.96 -4.91
CA THR A 44 -12.32 -8.24 -5.44
C THR A 44 -11.30 -8.16 -4.30
N GLY A 45 -10.60 -9.26 -4.03
CA GLY A 45 -9.57 -9.35 -2.98
C GLY A 45 -8.33 -8.47 -3.22
N ALA A 46 -8.37 -7.63 -4.24
CA ALA A 46 -7.33 -6.67 -4.60
C ALA A 46 -7.33 -5.51 -3.59
N ILE A 47 -6.23 -5.35 -2.87
CA ILE A 47 -6.01 -4.24 -1.95
C ILE A 47 -5.18 -3.19 -2.67
N ASP A 48 -5.70 -1.95 -2.71
CA ASP A 48 -5.01 -0.82 -3.33
C ASP A 48 -3.69 -0.54 -2.60
N VAL A 49 -2.64 -0.27 -3.37
CA VAL A 49 -1.32 0.10 -2.87
C VAL A 49 -0.96 1.51 -3.32
N TYR A 50 -0.60 2.34 -2.36
CA TYR A 50 -0.08 3.69 -2.55
C TYR A 50 1.44 3.68 -2.47
N SER A 51 2.10 4.62 -3.13
CA SER A 51 3.56 4.68 -3.12
C SER A 51 4.13 6.08 -2.92
N SER A 52 5.26 6.14 -2.23
CA SER A 52 6.12 7.32 -2.18
C SER A 52 7.56 6.93 -2.53
N MET A 53 8.31 7.81 -3.18
CA MET A 53 9.71 7.58 -3.55
C MET A 53 10.60 8.67 -2.97
N CYS A 54 11.69 8.27 -2.32
CA CYS A 54 12.75 9.21 -1.97
C CYS A 54 13.58 9.57 -3.20
N LEU A 55 13.60 10.85 -3.55
CA LEU A 55 14.33 11.32 -4.74
C LEU A 55 15.85 11.31 -4.54
N ASP A 56 16.33 11.23 -3.29
CA ASP A 56 17.77 11.27 -3.00
C ASP A 56 18.42 9.88 -2.95
N CYS A 57 17.67 8.84 -2.56
CA CYS A 57 18.22 7.48 -2.41
C CYS A 57 17.44 6.40 -3.17
N GLY A 58 16.34 6.75 -3.82
CA GLY A 58 15.52 5.81 -4.60
C GLY A 58 14.71 4.81 -3.77
N PHE A 59 14.69 4.93 -2.44
CA PHE A 59 13.82 4.09 -1.61
C PHE A 59 12.35 4.35 -1.95
N ILE A 60 11.61 3.28 -2.25
CA ILE A 60 10.17 3.34 -2.51
C ILE A 60 9.44 2.73 -1.33
N GLU A 61 8.57 3.51 -0.71
CA GLU A 61 7.62 3.04 0.28
C GLU A 61 6.32 2.63 -0.40
N LEU A 62 5.79 1.45 -0.04
CA LEU A 62 4.51 0.93 -0.51
C LEU A 62 3.59 0.73 0.68
N ILE A 63 2.40 1.32 0.64
CA ILE A 63 1.43 1.29 1.73
C ILE A 63 0.12 0.75 1.18
N GLY A 64 -0.35 -0.39 1.71
CA GLY A 64 -1.64 -0.97 1.36
C GLY A 64 -2.80 -0.38 2.18
N ASP A 65 -4.02 -0.44 1.64
CA ASP A 65 -5.24 -0.13 2.40
C ASP A 65 -5.46 -1.16 3.52
N VAL A 66 -5.07 -0.78 4.74
CA VAL A 66 -5.17 -1.63 5.94
C VAL A 66 -6.63 -1.90 6.33
N GLN A 67 -7.56 -0.98 6.07
CA GLN A 67 -8.97 -1.19 6.41
C GLN A 67 -9.57 -2.27 5.50
N LYS A 68 -9.30 -2.18 4.19
CA LYS A 68 -9.70 -3.22 3.25
C LYS A 68 -9.01 -4.56 3.54
N ALA A 69 -7.73 -4.54 3.93
CA ALA A 69 -7.03 -5.77 4.31
C ALA A 69 -7.65 -6.45 5.54
N ARG A 70 -8.06 -5.69 6.56
CA ARG A 70 -8.72 -6.22 7.76
C ARG A 70 -10.09 -6.82 7.44
N SER A 71 -10.87 -6.17 6.60
CA SER A 71 -12.19 -6.68 6.22
C SER A 71 -12.13 -7.96 5.42
N LEU A 72 -11.15 -8.07 4.51
CA LEU A 72 -10.94 -9.29 3.72
C LEU A 72 -10.39 -10.45 4.56
N THR A 73 -9.59 -10.17 5.61
CA THR A 73 -8.99 -11.21 6.47
C THR A 73 -9.79 -11.51 7.74
N GLY A 74 -10.93 -10.84 7.94
CA GLY A 74 -11.78 -11.01 9.11
C GLY A 74 -11.14 -10.55 10.42
N ARG A 75 -10.29 -9.52 10.35
CA ARG A 75 -9.66 -8.85 11.50
C ARG A 75 -10.36 -7.53 11.87
N ASP A 76 -11.64 -7.41 11.52
CA ASP A 76 -12.47 -6.22 11.75
C ASP A 76 -12.99 -6.09 13.19
N GLU A 77 -12.80 -7.09 14.06
CA GLU A 77 -13.23 -7.01 15.45
C GLU A 77 -12.13 -6.46 16.37
N PRO A 78 -12.41 -5.45 17.21
CA PRO A 78 -11.54 -5.07 18.31
C PRO A 78 -11.60 -6.15 19.39
N SER A 79 -10.44 -6.72 19.72
CA SER A 79 -10.20 -7.42 20.99
C SER A 79 -10.22 -6.45 22.16
#